data_AF-A0A2N1SDD2-F1
#
_entry.id   AF-A0A2N1SDD2-F1
#
_cell.length_a   1.000
_cell.length_b   1.000
_cell.length_c   1.000
_cell.angle_alpha   90.00
_cell.angle_beta   90.00
_cell.angle_gamma   90.00
#
_symmetry.space_group_name_H-M   'P 1'
#
loop_
_entity.id
_entity.type
_entity.pdbx_description
1 polymer ?
#
loop_
_entity_poly.entity_id
_entity_poly.type
_entity_poly.pdbx_seq_one_letter_code
_entity_poly.pdbx_strand_id
1 'polypeptide(L)'
;MRDDGGFSLDSCSDTANLSMTSAGAVIASAIGTAVTPLASLTVDGGGTLTLNGNVYAELITIADPVTLGASITVGDSVDNGAVPDMNFALAVDGPFNLTLNAAGEVRFQGNVGAIGTGAGASLVQAGAGAAEFLGTVTTAQGIVQSGAGLMTFRDDVTVTGNTTASNFQNSVTLDGLTYSSAGATGFGSDATDTITISGGTVTMTGAGSITVNGITDGAVGLSLDGTG
;
A
#
# COMPACT_ATOMS: atom_id res chain seq x y z
N MET A 1 -9.07 -6.82 -38.82
CA MET A 1 -7.77 -6.67 -38.15
C MET A 1 -8.07 -6.89 -36.69
N ARG A 2 -7.48 -7.94 -36.09
CA ARG A 2 -7.65 -8.21 -34.66
C ARG A 2 -6.80 -7.16 -33.94
N ASP A 3 -7.47 -6.28 -33.23
CA ASP A 3 -6.84 -5.39 -32.26
C ASP A 3 -6.13 -6.28 -31.23
N ASP A 4 -4.81 -6.19 -31.20
CA ASP A 4 -3.90 -6.88 -30.29
C ASP A 4 -3.91 -6.26 -28.88
N GLY A 5 -4.88 -5.40 -28.58
CA GLY A 5 -5.56 -5.37 -27.27
C GLY A 5 -4.82 -4.65 -26.16
N GLY A 6 -3.78 -3.89 -26.48
CA GLY A 6 -3.08 -3.00 -25.56
C GLY A 6 -3.57 -1.56 -25.68
N PHE A 7 -4.22 -1.01 -24.65
CA PHE A 7 -4.50 0.43 -24.57
C PHE A 7 -3.37 1.13 -23.81
N SER A 8 -2.75 2.15 -24.41
CA SER A 8 -1.70 2.94 -23.77
C SER A 8 -2.18 4.36 -23.53
N LEU A 9 -2.14 4.81 -22.28
CA LEU A 9 -2.46 6.18 -21.88
C LEU A 9 -1.17 6.93 -21.52
N ASP A 10 -0.88 8.02 -22.24
CA ASP A 10 0.40 8.74 -22.12
C ASP A 10 0.40 9.82 -21.03
N SER A 11 -0.71 10.52 -20.81
CA SER A 11 -1.04 11.28 -19.57
C SER A 11 -2.45 11.88 -19.63
N CYS A 12 -3.07 12.13 -18.47
CA CYS A 12 -4.33 12.86 -18.34
C CYS A 12 -4.25 13.76 -17.09
N SER A 13 -4.61 15.04 -17.15
CA SER A 13 -4.36 16.01 -16.05
C SER A 13 -5.53 16.92 -15.69
N ASP A 14 -6.68 16.75 -16.33
CA ASP A 14 -7.87 17.57 -16.10
C ASP A 14 -8.72 16.95 -14.98
N THR A 15 -9.58 17.72 -14.30
CA THR A 15 -10.44 17.24 -13.20
C THR A 15 -11.62 16.36 -13.65
N ALA A 16 -11.41 15.58 -14.72
CA ALA A 16 -12.41 14.72 -15.32
C ALA A 16 -12.51 13.36 -14.62
N ASN A 17 -13.56 12.60 -14.95
CA ASN A 17 -13.65 11.17 -14.63
C ASN A 17 -12.97 10.38 -15.75
N LEU A 18 -12.12 9.42 -15.38
CA LEU A 18 -11.51 8.48 -16.31
C LEU A 18 -12.01 7.06 -16.02
N SER A 19 -12.61 6.42 -17.03
CA SER A 19 -13.04 5.02 -16.95
C SER A 19 -12.29 4.20 -18.00
N MET A 20 -11.72 3.08 -17.59
CA MET A 20 -10.91 2.18 -18.40
C MET A 20 -11.50 0.78 -18.30
N THR A 21 -12.03 0.25 -19.40
CA THR A 21 -12.81 -1.01 -19.42
C THR A 21 -12.25 -2.03 -20.42
N SER A 22 -10.94 -1.99 -20.67
CA SER A 22 -10.29 -2.91 -21.61
C SER A 22 -10.10 -4.28 -20.97
N ALA A 23 -10.57 -5.34 -21.62
CA ALA A 23 -10.28 -6.72 -21.22
C ALA A 23 -8.83 -7.15 -21.53
N GLY A 24 -8.05 -6.31 -22.20
CA GLY A 24 -6.64 -6.53 -22.47
C GLY A 24 -5.73 -5.79 -21.50
N ALA A 25 -4.42 -5.83 -21.78
CA ALA A 25 -3.46 -5.09 -20.98
C ALA A 25 -3.63 -3.59 -21.19
N VAL A 26 -3.59 -2.82 -20.11
CA VAL A 26 -3.61 -1.37 -20.14
C VAL A 26 -2.32 -0.85 -19.54
N ILE A 27 -1.62 0.01 -20.25
CA ILE A 27 -0.40 0.64 -19.76
C ILE A 27 -0.69 2.13 -19.59
N ALA A 28 -0.63 2.60 -18.35
CA ALA A 28 -0.79 4.00 -18.04
C ALA A 28 0.55 4.59 -17.60
N SER A 29 0.90 5.74 -18.16
CA SER A 29 1.92 6.63 -17.62
C SER A 29 1.34 7.36 -16.38
N ALA A 30 1.63 8.64 -16.20
CA ALA A 30 1.02 9.44 -15.14
C ALA A 30 -0.48 9.67 -15.38
N ILE A 31 -1.28 9.54 -14.32
CA ILE A 31 -2.72 9.84 -14.29
C ILE A 31 -2.96 10.94 -13.25
N GLY A 32 -3.59 12.04 -13.64
CA GLY A 32 -3.81 13.22 -12.80
C GLY A 32 -2.50 13.88 -12.34
N THR A 33 -2.63 14.87 -11.46
CA THR A 33 -1.50 15.47 -10.75
C THR A 33 -1.84 15.69 -9.28
N ALA A 34 -0.83 15.86 -8.43
CA ALA A 34 -1.03 16.15 -7.00
C ALA A 34 -1.74 17.48 -6.71
N VAL A 35 -1.90 18.36 -7.72
CA VAL A 35 -2.57 19.67 -7.59
C VAL A 35 -3.90 19.69 -8.35
N THR A 36 -4.02 18.87 -9.38
CA THR A 36 -5.22 18.68 -10.21
C THR A 36 -5.48 17.19 -10.34
N PRO A 37 -5.91 16.52 -9.25
CA PRO A 37 -6.32 15.12 -9.34
C PRO A 37 -7.53 15.00 -10.28
N LEU A 38 -7.67 13.84 -10.91
CA LEU A 38 -8.92 13.49 -11.60
C LEU A 38 -10.07 13.49 -10.59
N ALA A 39 -11.30 13.74 -11.02
CA ALA A 39 -12.46 13.59 -10.13
C ALA A 39 -12.70 12.11 -9.77
N SER A 40 -12.47 11.19 -10.72
CA SER A 40 -12.44 9.76 -10.44
C SER A 40 -11.59 8.99 -11.45
N LEU A 41 -11.02 7.88 -11.01
CA LEU A 41 -10.40 6.85 -11.83
C LEU A 41 -11.11 5.52 -11.59
N THR A 42 -11.64 4.91 -12.64
CA THR A 42 -12.23 3.57 -12.60
C THR A 42 -11.54 2.68 -13.63
N VAL A 43 -11.03 1.52 -13.19
CA VAL A 43 -10.45 0.49 -14.06
C VAL A 43 -11.17 -0.82 -13.76
N ASP A 44 -11.99 -1.28 -14.71
CA ASP A 44 -12.87 -2.45 -14.57
C ASP A 44 -13.07 -3.09 -15.94
N GLY A 45 -11.97 -3.52 -16.54
CA GLY A 45 -11.98 -4.18 -17.84
C GLY A 45 -11.96 -5.70 -17.76
N GLY A 46 -11.58 -6.26 -16.60
CA GLY A 46 -11.20 -7.66 -16.46
C GLY A 46 -9.82 -7.97 -17.05
N GLY A 47 -9.03 -6.93 -17.37
CA GLY A 47 -7.70 -7.00 -17.97
C GLY A 47 -6.59 -6.94 -16.92
N THR A 48 -5.46 -6.33 -17.28
CA THR A 48 -4.38 -6.01 -16.34
C THR A 48 -4.00 -4.54 -16.47
N LEU A 49 -3.69 -3.86 -15.37
CA LEU A 49 -3.22 -2.48 -15.40
C LEU A 49 -1.74 -2.40 -15.06
N THR A 50 -0.93 -1.81 -15.94
CA THR A 50 0.44 -1.44 -15.64
C THR A 50 0.53 0.06 -15.37
N LEU A 51 1.05 0.44 -14.21
CA LEU A 51 1.29 1.84 -13.81
C LEU A 51 2.77 2.19 -13.95
N ASN A 52 3.09 3.04 -14.92
CA ASN A 52 4.43 3.55 -15.21
C ASN A 52 4.64 4.99 -14.70
N GLY A 53 3.66 5.55 -13.98
CA GLY A 53 3.71 6.90 -13.44
C GLY A 53 2.76 7.09 -12.25
N ASN A 54 2.89 8.23 -11.60
CA ASN A 54 2.07 8.56 -10.44
C ASN A 54 0.58 8.62 -10.81
N VAL A 55 -0.28 8.30 -9.84
CA VAL A 55 -1.73 8.32 -10.00
C VAL A 55 -2.33 9.26 -8.96
N TYR A 56 -3.05 10.27 -9.44
CA TYR A 56 -3.78 11.22 -8.61
C TYR A 56 -5.23 11.34 -9.05
N ALA A 57 -6.15 10.91 -8.21
CA ALA A 57 -7.59 11.06 -8.41
C ALA A 57 -8.27 11.15 -7.05
N GLU A 58 -9.35 11.93 -6.97
CA GLU A 58 -10.13 12.07 -5.74
C GLU A 58 -10.94 10.81 -5.41
N LEU A 59 -11.12 9.88 -6.35
CA LEU A 59 -11.70 8.57 -6.09
C LEU A 59 -11.02 7.56 -7.02
N ILE A 60 -10.48 6.47 -6.46
CA ILE A 60 -9.82 5.41 -7.24
C ILE A 60 -10.53 4.09 -7.01
N THR A 61 -10.97 3.44 -8.10
CA THR A 61 -11.53 2.09 -8.08
C THR A 61 -10.86 1.25 -9.15
N ILE A 62 -10.00 0.32 -8.74
CA ILE A 62 -9.29 -0.58 -9.63
C ILE A 62 -9.73 -2.01 -9.33
N ALA A 63 -10.55 -2.56 -10.21
CA ALA A 63 -11.04 -3.94 -10.15
C ALA A 63 -10.07 -4.94 -10.77
N ASP A 64 -9.15 -4.48 -11.60
CA ASP A 64 -8.15 -5.31 -12.31
C ASP A 64 -6.85 -5.46 -11.49
N PRO A 65 -6.05 -6.53 -11.69
CA PRO A 65 -4.72 -6.63 -11.09
C PRO A 65 -3.79 -5.53 -11.62
N VAL A 66 -2.92 -5.04 -10.73
CA VAL A 66 -1.97 -3.95 -11.00
C VAL A 66 -0.53 -4.45 -11.01
N THR A 67 0.22 -4.06 -12.03
CA THR A 67 1.67 -4.18 -12.10
C THR A 67 2.29 -2.78 -12.04
N LEU A 68 3.16 -2.55 -11.06
CA LEU A 68 4.02 -1.38 -11.02
C LEU A 68 5.12 -1.55 -12.07
N GLY A 69 5.18 -0.63 -13.03
CA GLY A 69 6.27 -0.53 -14.01
C GLY A 69 7.25 0.61 -13.72
N ALA A 70 6.99 1.40 -12.68
CA ALA A 70 7.89 2.38 -12.10
C ALA A 70 7.63 2.50 -10.59
N SER A 71 8.54 3.16 -9.86
CA SER A 71 8.21 3.60 -8.50
C SER A 71 7.22 4.74 -8.59
N ILE A 72 6.09 4.62 -7.91
CA ILE A 72 4.97 5.56 -8.06
C ILE A 72 4.47 6.07 -6.71
N THR A 73 3.80 7.21 -6.78
CA THR A 73 2.89 7.70 -5.75
C THR A 73 1.46 7.54 -6.23
N VAL A 74 0.59 7.03 -5.35
CA VAL A 74 -0.86 7.07 -5.48
C VAL A 74 -1.41 8.02 -4.42
N GLY A 75 -2.29 8.94 -4.78
CA GLY A 75 -2.86 9.90 -3.84
C GLY A 75 -4.11 10.61 -4.33
N ASP A 76 -4.75 11.34 -3.43
CA ASP A 76 -5.84 12.30 -3.63
C ASP A 76 -5.43 13.63 -2.99
N SER A 77 -6.20 14.69 -3.21
CA SER A 77 -5.93 15.99 -2.58
C SER A 77 -6.78 16.24 -1.34
N VAL A 78 -7.95 15.61 -1.26
CA VAL A 78 -8.91 15.82 -0.18
C VAL A 78 -9.65 14.52 0.15
N ASP A 79 -9.81 14.24 1.44
CA ASP A 79 -10.75 13.22 1.89
C ASP A 79 -12.17 13.68 1.58
N ASN A 80 -12.77 13.09 0.56
CA ASN A 80 -14.13 13.40 0.13
C ASN A 80 -15.20 12.66 0.98
N GLY A 81 -14.78 11.80 1.91
CA GLY A 81 -15.64 10.99 2.77
C GLY A 81 -16.06 9.63 2.19
N ALA A 82 -15.52 9.21 1.05
CA ALA A 82 -15.68 7.85 0.54
C ALA A 82 -14.88 6.83 1.37
N VAL A 83 -15.44 5.62 1.50
CA VAL A 83 -14.88 4.56 2.36
C VAL A 83 -14.94 3.21 1.60
N PRO A 84 -13.83 2.76 0.97
CA PRO A 84 -12.57 3.48 0.80
C PRO A 84 -12.66 4.57 -0.29
N ASP A 85 -11.70 5.49 -0.25
CA ASP A 85 -11.46 6.50 -1.28
C ASP A 85 -10.60 5.94 -2.43
N MET A 86 -9.68 5.04 -2.10
CA MET A 86 -8.90 4.28 -3.07
C MET A 86 -9.06 2.79 -2.82
N ASN A 87 -9.61 2.08 -3.79
CA ASN A 87 -9.84 0.64 -3.71
C ASN A 87 -9.08 -0.12 -4.79
N PHE A 88 -8.21 -1.03 -4.37
CA PHE A 88 -7.54 -2.01 -5.21
C PHE A 88 -8.12 -3.38 -4.91
N ALA A 89 -8.96 -3.90 -5.81
CA ALA A 89 -9.69 -5.15 -5.58
C ALA A 89 -8.82 -6.39 -5.69
N LEU A 90 -7.80 -6.33 -6.55
CA LEU A 90 -6.91 -7.45 -6.85
C LEU A 90 -5.45 -7.09 -6.51
N ALA A 91 -4.54 -8.00 -6.85
CA ALA A 91 -3.13 -7.89 -6.46
C ALA A 91 -2.46 -6.63 -7.04
N VAL A 92 -1.54 -6.06 -6.27
CA VAL A 92 -0.62 -5.00 -6.68
C VAL A 92 0.81 -5.53 -6.53
N ASP A 93 1.52 -5.69 -7.63
CA ASP A 93 2.85 -6.32 -7.69
C ASP A 93 3.80 -5.51 -8.60
N GLY A 94 5.08 -5.85 -8.63
CA GLY A 94 6.10 -5.26 -9.50
C GLY A 94 7.30 -4.73 -8.70
N PRO A 95 8.54 -4.82 -9.24
CA PRO A 95 9.78 -4.60 -8.50
C PRO A 95 10.11 -3.11 -8.25
N PHE A 96 9.11 -2.34 -7.84
CA PHE A 96 9.19 -0.90 -7.67
C PHE A 96 8.55 -0.46 -6.34
N ASN A 97 8.92 0.73 -5.88
CA ASN A 97 8.44 1.25 -4.61
C ASN A 97 7.04 1.87 -4.79
N LEU A 98 6.19 1.71 -3.78
CA LEU A 98 4.85 2.29 -3.73
C LEU A 98 4.77 3.33 -2.60
N THR A 99 4.38 4.56 -2.94
CA THR A 99 4.05 5.60 -1.97
C THR A 99 2.55 5.87 -2.00
N LEU A 100 1.93 5.87 -0.83
CA LEU A 100 0.54 6.22 -0.60
C LEU A 100 0.52 7.60 0.04
N ASN A 101 0.09 8.60 -0.73
CA ASN A 101 -0.05 9.98 -0.28
C ASN A 101 -1.52 10.38 -0.33
N ALA A 102 -2.33 9.63 0.42
CA ALA A 102 -3.77 9.78 0.44
C ALA A 102 -4.25 10.64 1.63
N ALA A 103 -5.20 11.54 1.42
CA ALA A 103 -5.99 12.13 2.49
C ALA A 103 -7.14 11.19 2.89
N GLY A 104 -7.80 10.54 1.91
CA GLY A 104 -8.82 9.51 2.12
C GLY A 104 -8.28 8.09 2.38
N GLU A 105 -9.17 7.17 2.75
CA GLU A 105 -8.80 5.77 3.04
C GLU A 105 -8.33 5.01 1.78
N VAL A 106 -7.22 4.29 1.90
CA VAL A 106 -6.70 3.36 0.90
C VAL A 106 -6.95 1.92 1.35
N ARG A 107 -7.54 1.10 0.47
CA ARG A 107 -7.80 -0.31 0.73
C ARG A 107 -7.24 -1.20 -0.38
N PHE A 108 -6.40 -2.17 0.02
CA PHE A 108 -5.94 -3.26 -0.82
C PHE A 108 -6.65 -4.53 -0.40
N GLN A 109 -7.57 -5.01 -1.25
CA GLN A 109 -8.30 -6.24 -1.00
C GLN A 109 -7.49 -7.47 -1.39
N GLY A 110 -6.67 -7.36 -2.44
CA GLY A 110 -5.72 -8.39 -2.85
C GLY A 110 -4.34 -8.22 -2.20
N ASN A 111 -3.43 -9.13 -2.55
CA ASN A 111 -2.06 -9.10 -2.06
C ASN A 111 -1.31 -7.87 -2.58
N VAL A 112 -0.41 -7.33 -1.75
CA VAL A 112 0.52 -6.27 -2.15
C VAL A 112 1.94 -6.82 -2.09
N GLY A 113 2.50 -7.21 -3.22
CA GLY A 113 3.84 -7.79 -3.26
C GLY A 113 4.02 -8.82 -4.36
N ALA A 114 5.25 -9.10 -4.78
CA ALA A 114 6.51 -8.58 -4.25
C ALA A 114 6.89 -7.19 -4.81
N ILE A 115 6.82 -6.16 -3.96
CA ILE A 115 7.15 -4.78 -4.34
C ILE A 115 8.50 -4.33 -3.80
N GLY A 116 9.12 -3.36 -4.46
CA GLY A 116 10.33 -2.69 -4.00
C GLY A 116 11.54 -2.87 -4.91
N THR A 117 12.34 -1.82 -4.99
CA THR A 117 13.55 -1.75 -5.84
C THR A 117 14.81 -2.33 -5.18
N GLY A 118 14.72 -2.73 -3.91
CA GLY A 118 15.89 -3.05 -3.08
C GLY A 118 16.61 -1.83 -2.49
N ALA A 119 16.15 -0.61 -2.79
CA ALA A 119 16.67 0.64 -2.23
C ALA A 119 15.55 1.51 -1.63
N GLY A 120 15.82 2.08 -0.46
CA GLY A 120 14.83 2.85 0.29
C GLY A 120 13.67 1.99 0.79
N ALA A 121 12.62 2.64 1.29
CA ALA A 121 11.41 1.96 1.71
C ALA A 121 10.63 1.47 0.48
N SER A 122 10.17 0.23 0.51
CA SER A 122 9.40 -0.36 -0.60
C SER A 122 7.95 0.08 -0.59
N LEU A 123 7.41 0.31 0.61
CA LEU A 123 6.06 0.81 0.83
C LEU A 123 6.14 2.00 1.79
N VAL A 124 5.53 3.12 1.41
CA VAL A 124 5.48 4.33 2.23
C VAL A 124 4.04 4.79 2.37
N GLN A 125 3.51 4.80 3.59
CA GLN A 125 2.29 5.54 3.93
C GLN A 125 2.68 6.96 4.36
N ALA A 126 2.56 7.91 3.44
CA ALA A 126 2.88 9.33 3.66
C ALA A 126 1.64 10.19 3.95
N GLY A 127 0.46 9.70 3.55
CA GLY A 127 -0.81 10.40 3.68
C GLY A 127 -1.45 10.35 5.07
N ALA A 128 -2.44 11.20 5.30
CA ALA A 128 -3.25 11.22 6.52
C ALA A 128 -4.36 10.15 6.52
N GLY A 129 -4.76 9.67 5.35
CA GLY A 129 -5.77 8.63 5.20
C GLY A 129 -5.28 7.29 5.72
N ALA A 130 -6.19 6.48 6.25
CA ALA A 130 -5.85 5.13 6.71
C ALA A 130 -5.46 4.24 5.51
N ALA A 131 -4.59 3.25 5.74
CA ALA A 131 -4.29 2.21 4.76
C ALA A 131 -4.62 0.83 5.34
N GLU A 132 -5.48 0.09 4.66
CA GLU A 132 -5.87 -1.27 5.05
C GLU A 132 -5.43 -2.29 3.99
N PHE A 133 -4.69 -3.29 4.46
CA PHE A 133 -4.21 -4.42 3.66
C PHE A 133 -4.93 -5.68 4.11
N LEU A 134 -5.85 -6.17 3.27
CA LEU A 134 -6.62 -7.38 3.56
C LEU A 134 -5.86 -8.65 3.19
N GLY A 135 -5.04 -8.59 2.14
CA GLY A 135 -4.18 -9.70 1.70
C GLY A 135 -2.73 -9.54 2.17
N THR A 136 -1.92 -10.56 1.89
CA THR A 136 -0.51 -10.59 2.29
C THR A 136 0.28 -9.41 1.73
N VAL A 137 1.22 -8.87 2.51
CA VAL A 137 2.13 -7.81 2.08
C VAL A 137 3.56 -8.36 1.98
N THR A 138 4.19 -8.25 0.82
CA THR A 138 5.59 -8.66 0.62
C THR A 138 6.41 -7.53 0.02
N THR A 139 7.47 -7.13 0.73
CA THR A 139 8.34 -6.04 0.33
C THR A 139 9.81 -6.44 0.24
N ALA A 140 10.52 -5.85 -0.71
CA ALA A 140 11.96 -6.00 -0.88
C ALA A 140 12.75 -5.33 0.26
N GLN A 141 12.21 -4.25 0.83
CA GLN A 141 12.80 -3.43 1.88
C GLN A 141 11.74 -2.95 2.87
N GLY A 142 12.14 -2.25 3.93
CA GLY A 142 11.26 -1.78 4.99
C GLY A 142 10.02 -1.01 4.52
N ILE A 143 9.01 -1.03 5.39
CA ILE A 143 7.74 -0.31 5.26
C ILE A 143 7.81 0.93 6.15
N VAL A 144 7.47 2.11 5.63
CA VAL A 144 7.52 3.38 6.39
C VAL A 144 6.14 3.99 6.52
N GLN A 145 5.75 4.33 7.73
CA GLN A 145 4.59 5.17 8.05
C GLN A 145 5.11 6.53 8.46
N SER A 146 5.00 7.52 7.56
CA SER A 146 5.35 8.91 7.84
C SER A 146 4.15 9.83 7.91
N GLY A 147 3.02 9.42 7.33
CA GLY A 147 1.74 10.09 7.48
C GLY A 147 0.96 9.61 8.70
N ALA A 148 0.02 10.45 9.16
CA ALA A 148 -0.76 10.22 10.37
C ALA A 148 -1.81 9.10 10.26
N GLY A 149 -2.04 8.58 9.05
CA GLY A 149 -3.04 7.54 8.83
C GLY A 149 -2.69 6.21 9.50
N LEU A 150 -3.69 5.58 10.12
CA LEU A 150 -3.58 4.23 10.67
C LEU A 150 -3.22 3.24 9.56
N MET A 151 -2.22 2.39 9.78
CA MET A 151 -1.99 1.22 8.92
C MET A 151 -2.53 -0.04 9.58
N THR A 152 -3.29 -0.82 8.81
CA THR A 152 -3.90 -2.07 9.26
C THR A 152 -3.49 -3.21 8.35
N PHE A 153 -2.90 -4.25 8.93
CA PHE A 153 -2.56 -5.49 8.23
C PHE A 153 -3.45 -6.61 8.76
N ARG A 154 -4.16 -7.28 7.84
CA ARG A 154 -5.07 -8.39 8.14
C ARG A 154 -4.51 -9.77 7.81
N ASP A 155 -3.37 -9.80 7.14
CA ASP A 155 -2.72 -11.01 6.66
C ASP A 155 -1.20 -10.84 6.75
N ASP A 156 -0.46 -11.90 6.46
CA ASP A 156 0.97 -11.99 6.69
C ASP A 156 1.75 -10.86 6.00
N VAL A 157 2.76 -10.36 6.72
CA VAL A 157 3.67 -9.33 6.24
C VAL A 157 5.09 -9.89 6.19
N THR A 158 5.73 -9.80 5.04
CA THR A 158 7.11 -10.26 4.83
C THR A 158 7.97 -9.13 4.28
N VAL A 159 8.96 -8.70 5.07
CA VAL A 159 10.01 -7.76 4.67
C VAL A 159 11.30 -8.53 4.43
N THR A 160 11.68 -8.69 3.16
CA THR A 160 12.77 -9.61 2.77
C THR A 160 14.17 -9.01 2.91
N GLY A 161 14.30 -7.68 2.77
CA GLY A 161 15.58 -6.98 2.88
C GLY A 161 15.83 -6.36 4.25
N ASN A 162 17.09 -6.00 4.48
CA ASN A 162 17.57 -5.51 5.77
C ASN A 162 18.35 -4.19 5.71
N THR A 163 18.51 -3.59 4.52
CA THR A 163 19.30 -2.36 4.37
C THR A 163 18.48 -1.09 4.65
N THR A 164 17.15 -1.16 4.61
CA THR A 164 16.22 -0.11 5.04
C THR A 164 15.25 -0.72 6.04
N ALA A 165 15.22 -0.17 7.24
CA ALA A 165 14.35 -0.62 8.32
C ALA A 165 12.88 -0.29 8.04
N SER A 166 11.97 -1.09 8.59
CA SER A 166 10.57 -0.69 8.72
C SER A 166 10.43 0.30 9.88
N ASN A 167 9.70 1.39 9.65
CA ASN A 167 9.50 2.44 10.63
C ASN A 167 8.04 2.89 10.62
N PHE A 168 7.25 2.33 11.53
CA PHE A 168 5.86 2.66 11.75
C PHE A 168 5.78 3.78 12.79
N GLN A 169 5.79 5.05 12.37
CA GLN A 169 5.90 6.17 13.31
C GLN A 169 4.59 6.53 14.00
N ASN A 170 3.46 5.96 13.60
CA ASN A 170 2.15 6.21 14.19
C ASN A 170 1.51 4.88 14.62
N SER A 171 0.28 4.94 15.13
CA SER A 171 -0.50 3.75 15.46
C SER A 171 -0.63 2.77 14.28
N VAL A 172 -0.67 1.48 14.60
CA VAL A 172 -0.89 0.38 13.66
C VAL A 172 -1.85 -0.65 14.24
N THR A 173 -2.53 -1.39 13.37
CA THR A 173 -3.31 -2.58 13.75
C THR A 173 -2.74 -3.81 13.05
N LEU A 174 -2.53 -4.87 13.82
CA LEU A 174 -2.04 -6.17 13.38
C LEU A 174 -3.08 -7.22 13.77
N ASP A 175 -3.69 -7.87 12.77
CA ASP A 175 -4.87 -8.69 12.97
C ASP A 175 -4.56 -10.17 12.70
N GLY A 176 -4.06 -10.88 13.71
CA GLY A 176 -3.87 -12.33 13.67
C GLY A 176 -2.91 -12.84 12.59
N LEU A 177 -1.77 -12.18 12.41
CA LEU A 177 -0.82 -12.43 11.32
C LEU A 177 0.58 -12.86 11.78
N THR A 178 1.37 -13.35 10.84
CA THR A 178 2.83 -13.46 10.96
C THR A 178 3.50 -12.24 10.30
N TYR A 179 4.27 -11.49 11.07
CA TYR A 179 5.14 -10.43 10.59
C TYR A 179 6.59 -10.94 10.61
N SER A 180 7.17 -11.16 9.44
CA SER A 180 8.55 -11.62 9.28
C SER A 180 9.39 -10.51 8.67
N SER A 181 10.48 -10.10 9.34
CA SER A 181 11.38 -9.08 8.81
C SER A 181 12.85 -9.47 8.90
N ALA A 182 13.56 -9.36 7.78
CA ALA A 182 15.02 -9.46 7.76
C ALA A 182 15.70 -8.21 8.34
N GLY A 183 15.07 -7.04 8.20
CA GLY A 183 15.55 -5.76 8.73
C GLY A 183 14.91 -5.37 10.06
N ALA A 184 15.51 -4.41 10.76
CA ALA A 184 14.92 -3.85 11.97
C ALA A 184 13.51 -3.30 11.71
N THR A 185 12.61 -3.41 12.68
CA THR A 185 11.26 -2.85 12.66
C THR A 185 11.00 -2.05 13.93
N GLY A 186 10.60 -0.79 13.77
CA GLY A 186 10.11 0.05 14.87
C GLY A 186 8.61 0.28 14.77
N PHE A 187 7.89 0.14 15.89
CA PHE A 187 6.47 0.47 16.03
C PHE A 187 6.26 1.61 17.03
N GLY A 188 5.56 2.64 16.60
CA GLY A 188 5.38 3.90 17.33
C GLY A 188 6.64 4.76 17.33
N SER A 189 6.45 6.07 17.32
CA SER A 189 7.48 7.09 17.54
C SER A 189 7.32 7.80 18.88
N ASP A 190 6.12 7.77 19.48
CA ASP A 190 5.86 8.30 20.81
C ASP A 190 4.98 7.35 21.66
N ALA A 191 4.82 7.69 22.95
CA ALA A 191 4.09 6.87 23.91
C ALA A 191 2.56 6.92 23.76
N THR A 192 2.03 7.77 22.88
CA THR A 192 0.60 7.85 22.57
C THR A 192 0.20 6.97 21.39
N ASP A 193 1.17 6.55 20.58
CA ASP A 193 0.96 5.57 19.53
C ASP A 193 0.49 4.23 20.11
N THR A 194 -0.38 3.55 19.35
CA THR A 194 -0.94 2.26 19.75
C THR A 194 -0.62 1.19 18.71
N ILE A 195 -0.13 0.05 19.17
CA ILE A 195 0.00 -1.18 18.41
C ILE A 195 -1.19 -2.06 18.81
N THR A 196 -2.23 -2.03 18.00
CA THR A 196 -3.43 -2.84 18.25
C THR A 196 -3.21 -4.26 17.75
N ILE A 197 -3.46 -5.24 18.61
CA ILE A 197 -3.38 -6.67 18.31
C ILE A 197 -4.79 -7.25 18.40
N SER A 198 -5.30 -7.73 17.27
CA SER A 198 -6.65 -8.27 17.15
C SER A 198 -6.66 -9.56 16.33
N GLY A 199 -7.84 -10.18 16.15
CA GLY A 199 -8.09 -11.26 15.17
C GLY A 199 -7.42 -12.61 15.44
N GLY A 200 -6.43 -12.65 16.33
CA GLY A 200 -5.67 -13.84 16.67
C GLY A 200 -4.30 -13.47 17.24
N THR A 201 -3.50 -14.49 17.56
CA THR A 201 -2.10 -14.26 17.93
C THR A 201 -1.37 -13.60 16.78
N VAL A 202 -0.59 -12.55 17.10
CA VAL A 202 0.35 -11.97 16.15
C VAL A 202 1.74 -12.53 16.46
N THR A 203 2.40 -13.08 15.44
CA THR A 203 3.74 -13.64 15.56
C THR A 203 4.74 -12.75 14.85
N MET A 204 5.70 -12.22 15.60
CA MET A 204 6.84 -11.47 15.07
C MET A 204 8.02 -12.41 14.91
N THR A 205 8.59 -12.50 13.71
CA THR A 205 9.75 -13.36 13.42
C THR A 205 10.74 -12.69 12.47
N GLY A 206 11.80 -13.41 12.13
CA GLY A 206 12.89 -12.94 11.27
C GLY A 206 14.15 -12.56 12.03
N ALA A 207 15.14 -12.08 11.28
CA ALA A 207 16.47 -11.74 11.80
C ALA A 207 16.59 -10.29 12.27
N GLY A 208 15.62 -9.44 11.93
CA GLY A 208 15.61 -8.05 12.35
C GLY A 208 15.17 -7.87 13.79
N SER A 209 15.74 -6.88 14.47
CA SER A 209 15.27 -6.48 15.80
C SER A 209 13.89 -5.82 15.72
N ILE A 210 13.05 -6.05 16.73
CA ILE A 210 11.74 -5.42 16.87
C ILE A 210 11.76 -4.46 18.06
N THR A 211 11.44 -3.19 17.81
CA THR A 211 11.31 -2.17 18.84
C THR A 211 9.87 -1.68 18.89
N VAL A 212 9.29 -1.65 20.08
CA VAL A 212 7.93 -1.12 20.31
C VAL A 212 8.05 0.07 21.25
N ASN A 213 7.74 1.26 20.76
CA ASN A 213 7.77 2.51 21.52
C ASN A 213 6.39 2.98 21.98
N GLY A 214 5.32 2.48 21.33
CA GLY A 214 3.93 2.77 21.67
C GLY A 214 3.31 1.78 22.67
N ILE A 215 2.02 2.00 22.97
CA ILE A 215 1.20 1.12 23.80
C ILE A 215 0.79 -0.10 22.98
N THR A 216 1.10 -1.30 23.45
CA THR A 216 0.51 -2.52 22.90
C THR A 216 -0.87 -2.75 23.52
N ASP A 217 -1.91 -2.75 22.69
CA ASP A 217 -3.30 -2.97 23.11
C ASP A 217 -3.88 -4.20 22.39
N GLY A 218 -4.38 -5.18 23.13
CA GLY A 218 -4.92 -6.39 22.55
C GLY A 218 -5.38 -7.41 23.59
N ALA A 219 -6.48 -8.11 23.28
CA ALA A 219 -7.00 -9.19 24.13
C ALA A 219 -6.30 -10.55 23.88
N VAL A 220 -5.39 -10.59 22.90
CA VAL A 220 -4.69 -11.78 22.41
C VAL A 220 -3.18 -11.59 22.51
N GLY A 221 -2.42 -12.69 22.39
CA GLY A 221 -0.97 -12.68 22.61
C GLY A 221 -0.16 -12.13 21.42
N LEU A 222 0.93 -11.43 21.75
CA LEU A 222 2.06 -11.14 20.86
C LEU A 222 3.14 -12.21 21.09
N SER A 223 3.50 -13.00 20.07
CA SER A 223 4.65 -13.90 20.11
C SER A 223 5.85 -13.24 19.45
N LEU A 224 7.03 -13.38 20.07
CA LEU A 224 8.30 -12.89 19.54
C LEU A 224 9.21 -14.10 19.31
N ASP A 225 9.25 -14.57 18.06
CA ASP A 225 9.94 -15.80 17.65
C ASP A 225 11.16 -15.49 16.74
N GLY A 226 11.57 -14.22 16.67
CA GLY A 226 12.72 -13.76 15.90
C GLY A 226 14.07 -14.05 16.57
N THR A 227 15.15 -13.90 15.81
CA THR A 227 16.54 -14.08 16.30
C THR A 227 17.31 -12.76 16.43
N GLY A 228 16.65 -11.63 16.15
CA GLY A 228 17.25 -10.28 16.10
C GLY A 228 17.34 -9.56 17.43
#